data_AF-A0A815FBS9-F1
#
_entry.id   AF-A0A815FBS9-F1
#
_cell.length_a   1.000
_cell.length_b   1.000
_cell.length_c   1.000
_cell.angle_alpha   90.00
_cell.angle_beta   90.00
_cell.angle_gamma   90.00
#
_symmetry.space_group_name_H-M   'P 1'
#
loop_
_entity.id
_entity.type
_entity.pdbx_description
1 polymer ?
#
loop_
_entity_poly.entity_id
_entity_poly.type
_entity_poly.pdbx_seq_one_letter_code
_entity_poly.pdbx_strand_id
1 'polypeptide(L)'
;MQIYLKKPDEILPSHLSTIPKYGGWGDLKIIYVCACQIAHLFPNELPLLENLKSACVRMIGDQLKYDQRVLLKQSNEPLNTENQETITKSQDWISNCANEAPRISNNSKKFTTVMAKEIAQYLHLSNSLTFKNEPQLSTWKGQAYENYRCLIGKLCRLLEKASPAYVDEQAKLKNRNDRAQFCTKVQREQLLTAPPASTIIYPIPQPLPPCSLKELKPLLEYLSSNKPGPCDDKQPIVFPRGTLMTGGRLDLCKQVVGPQSVQPLLDAMKHSSYVSRLLLGNNIVGLPGAKGISEYIRCNSDSKIDTWYIACNTFDSECISLICEALAKDSKVKALWLKRNPIGTVGSNHITRMLMTNTCLQTLDLFNTGLLDEGYWFSEFDFYN
;
A
#
# COMPACT_ATOMS: atom_id res chain seq x y z
N MET A 1 21.67 -18.73 33.10
CA MET A 1 22.09 -17.41 33.60
C MET A 1 23.60 -17.18 33.48
N GLN A 2 24.46 -18.01 34.07
CA GLN A 2 25.93 -17.82 33.99
C GLN A 2 26.53 -17.81 32.57
N ILE A 3 25.98 -18.58 31.62
CA ILE A 3 26.41 -18.54 30.21
C ILE A 3 26.08 -17.18 29.56
N TYR A 4 24.89 -16.63 29.85
CA TYR A 4 24.44 -15.32 29.38
C TYR A 4 25.27 -14.17 29.95
N LEU A 5 25.74 -14.31 31.19
CA LEU A 5 26.57 -13.29 31.87
C LEU A 5 28.05 -13.36 31.49
N LYS A 6 28.55 -14.51 31.00
CA LYS A 6 29.96 -14.69 30.58
C LYS A 6 30.30 -14.02 29.25
N LYS A 7 29.32 -13.91 28.33
CA LYS A 7 29.53 -13.39 26.96
C LYS A 7 28.37 -12.47 26.52
N PRO A 8 28.10 -11.37 27.24
CA PRO A 8 26.96 -10.50 26.94
C PRO A 8 27.05 -9.87 25.55
N ASP A 9 28.27 -9.57 25.06
CA ASP A 9 28.48 -8.97 23.73
C ASP A 9 28.24 -9.94 22.56
N GLU A 10 28.34 -11.25 22.77
CA GLU A 10 28.05 -12.26 21.73
C GLU A 10 26.56 -12.61 21.69
N ILE A 11 25.87 -12.50 22.83
CA ILE A 11 24.51 -13.03 23.02
C ILE A 11 23.44 -11.94 22.89
N LEU A 12 23.68 -10.73 23.40
CA LEU A 12 22.69 -9.63 23.31
C LEU A 12 22.41 -9.21 21.86
N PRO A 13 23.40 -9.07 20.96
CA PRO A 13 23.12 -8.69 19.56
C PRO A 13 22.44 -9.80 18.74
N SER A 14 22.77 -11.07 19.00
CA SER A 14 22.32 -12.22 18.20
C SER A 14 20.93 -12.74 18.60
N HIS A 15 20.48 -12.48 19.83
CA HIS A 15 19.22 -13.01 20.37
C HIS A 15 18.17 -11.95 20.73
N LEU A 16 18.42 -10.67 20.44
CA LEU A 16 17.47 -9.57 20.74
C LEU A 16 16.09 -9.80 20.11
N SER A 17 16.02 -10.46 18.95
CA SER A 17 14.78 -10.82 18.25
C SER A 17 14.11 -12.11 18.74
N THR A 18 14.81 -12.93 19.53
CA THR A 18 14.32 -14.22 20.04
C THR A 18 13.83 -14.17 21.49
N ILE A 19 14.01 -13.04 22.19
CA ILE A 19 13.39 -12.78 23.50
C ILE A 19 11.93 -12.37 23.23
N PRO A 20 10.92 -13.17 23.63
CA PRO A 20 9.54 -12.90 23.25
C PRO A 20 9.08 -11.56 23.84
N LYS A 21 8.75 -10.60 22.96
CA LYS A 21 8.03 -9.34 23.28
C LYS A 21 8.75 -8.24 24.11
N TYR A 22 10.03 -8.38 24.51
CA TYR A 22 10.73 -7.40 25.37
C TYR A 22 12.19 -7.08 24.94
N GLY A 23 12.37 -6.58 23.71
CA GLY A 23 13.71 -6.31 23.14
C GLY A 23 13.99 -4.85 22.79
N GLY A 24 13.42 -3.88 23.52
CA GLY A 24 13.61 -2.46 23.27
C GLY A 24 14.80 -1.85 24.03
N TRP A 25 15.15 -0.61 23.67
CA TRP A 25 16.15 0.20 24.40
C TRP A 25 15.79 0.39 25.88
N GLY A 26 14.48 0.39 26.21
CA GLY A 26 13.98 0.45 27.58
C GLY A 26 14.29 -0.81 28.40
N ASP A 27 14.35 -1.96 27.76
CA ASP A 27 14.65 -3.24 28.41
C ASP A 27 16.14 -3.33 28.78
N LEU A 28 17.05 -2.81 27.96
CA LEU A 28 18.47 -2.69 28.32
C LEU A 28 18.68 -1.83 29.58
N LYS A 29 17.89 -0.76 29.73
CA LYS A 29 17.85 0.06 30.95
C LYS A 29 17.34 -0.73 32.15
N ILE A 30 16.30 -1.57 31.99
CA ILE A 30 15.78 -2.42 33.06
C ILE A 30 16.83 -3.47 33.47
N ILE A 31 17.45 -4.15 32.50
CA ILE A 31 18.50 -5.16 32.74
C ILE A 31 19.64 -4.56 33.56
N TYR A 32 20.11 -3.36 33.19
CA TYR A 32 21.15 -2.65 33.95
C TYR A 32 20.74 -2.38 35.40
N VAL A 33 19.50 -1.90 35.61
CA VAL A 33 18.99 -1.58 36.95
C VAL A 33 18.87 -2.85 37.80
N CYS A 34 18.34 -3.94 37.23
CA CYS A 34 18.25 -5.23 37.90
C CYS A 34 19.64 -5.76 38.27
N ALA A 35 20.63 -5.68 37.37
CA ALA A 35 22.00 -6.09 37.65
C ALA A 35 22.60 -5.32 38.85
N CYS A 36 22.33 -4.01 38.94
CA CYS A 36 22.74 -3.20 40.10
C CYS A 36 22.06 -3.65 41.40
N GLN A 37 20.77 -3.96 41.35
CA GLN A 37 19.97 -4.33 42.52
C GLN A 37 20.38 -5.68 43.10
N ILE A 38 20.63 -6.68 42.25
CA ILE A 38 20.92 -8.05 42.70
C ILE A 38 22.40 -8.30 43.02
N ALA A 39 23.30 -7.35 42.76
CA ALA A 39 24.74 -7.53 42.90
C ALA A 39 25.19 -8.05 44.28
N HIS A 40 24.53 -7.59 45.35
CA HIS A 40 24.81 -8.02 46.72
C HIS A 40 24.44 -9.50 46.99
N LEU A 41 23.52 -10.07 46.22
CA LEU A 41 23.09 -11.46 46.34
C LEU A 41 24.08 -12.43 45.66
N PHE A 42 24.93 -11.93 44.76
CA PHE A 42 25.84 -12.74 43.94
C PHE A 42 27.28 -12.21 44.00
N PRO A 43 27.95 -12.20 45.17
CA PRO A 43 29.28 -11.61 45.34
C PRO A 43 30.36 -12.29 44.47
N ASN A 44 30.22 -13.59 44.18
CA ASN A 44 31.15 -14.33 43.32
C ASN A 44 30.92 -14.07 41.82
N GLU A 45 29.81 -13.43 41.43
CA GLU A 45 29.46 -13.14 40.05
C GLU A 45 29.57 -11.63 39.71
N LEU A 46 30.12 -10.81 40.62
CA LEU A 46 30.29 -9.37 40.41
C LEU A 46 30.99 -9.01 39.08
N PRO A 47 32.08 -9.69 38.65
CA PRO A 47 32.70 -9.40 37.35
C PRO A 47 31.74 -9.64 36.16
N LEU A 48 30.87 -10.64 36.28
CA LEU A 48 29.91 -10.99 35.24
C LEU A 48 28.75 -9.97 35.17
N LEU A 49 28.30 -9.48 36.32
CA LEU A 49 27.30 -8.41 36.40
C LEU A 49 27.85 -7.08 35.88
N GLU A 50 29.11 -6.75 36.14
CA GLU A 50 29.78 -5.56 35.59
C GLU A 50 29.95 -5.65 34.06
N ASN A 51 30.25 -6.84 33.53
CA ASN A 51 30.30 -7.06 32.08
C ASN A 51 28.92 -6.85 31.44
N LEU A 52 27.84 -7.35 32.06
CA LEU A 52 26.48 -7.14 31.60
C LEU A 52 26.10 -5.64 31.59
N LYS A 53 26.39 -4.93 32.69
CA LYS A 53 26.16 -3.48 32.79
C LYS A 53 26.90 -2.72 31.71
N SER A 54 28.17 -3.06 31.49
CA SER A 54 29.02 -2.44 30.47
C SER A 54 28.48 -2.69 29.06
N ALA A 55 27.98 -3.89 28.78
CA ALA A 55 27.34 -4.21 27.50
C ALA A 55 26.09 -3.36 27.26
N CYS A 56 25.20 -3.21 28.24
CA CYS A 56 24.03 -2.34 28.12
C CYS A 56 24.42 -0.87 27.84
N VAL A 57 25.46 -0.36 28.53
CA VAL A 57 25.99 0.99 28.30
C VAL A 57 26.56 1.15 26.90
N ARG A 58 27.37 0.17 26.43
CA ARG A 58 27.93 0.17 25.07
C ARG A 58 26.86 0.16 24.00
N MET A 59 25.87 -0.74 24.09
CA MET A 59 24.82 -0.85 23.09
C MET A 59 24.01 0.43 22.92
N ILE A 60 23.57 1.04 24.03
CA ILE A 60 22.86 2.33 23.99
C ILE A 60 23.81 3.42 23.48
N GLY A 61 25.05 3.44 23.96
CA GLY A 61 26.06 4.42 23.57
C GLY A 61 26.41 4.38 22.08
N ASP A 62 26.60 3.20 21.50
CA ASP A 62 26.94 3.01 20.10
C ASP A 62 25.79 3.39 19.19
N GLN A 63 24.56 3.04 19.57
CA GLN A 63 23.39 3.49 18.84
C GLN A 63 23.23 5.01 18.89
N LEU A 64 23.42 5.63 20.06
CA LEU A 64 23.37 7.10 20.17
C LEU A 64 24.49 7.78 19.37
N LYS A 65 25.69 7.17 19.27
CA LYS A 65 26.76 7.64 18.37
C LYS A 65 26.33 7.55 16.91
N TYR A 66 25.68 6.44 16.52
CA TYR A 66 25.15 6.26 15.17
C TYR A 66 24.08 7.31 14.86
N ASP A 67 23.09 7.45 15.73
CA ASP A 67 21.98 8.42 15.60
C ASP A 67 22.51 9.87 15.51
N GLN A 68 23.55 10.20 16.28
CA GLN A 68 24.25 11.49 16.20
C GLN A 68 24.92 11.71 14.84
N ARG A 69 25.54 10.68 14.24
CA ARG A 69 26.15 10.79 12.90
C ARG A 69 25.09 10.99 11.82
N VAL A 70 23.97 10.27 11.89
CA VAL A 70 22.85 10.44 10.96
C VAL A 70 22.34 11.88 11.02
N LEU A 71 22.17 12.43 12.23
CA LEU A 71 21.79 13.83 12.44
C LEU A 71 22.78 14.82 11.79
N LEU A 72 24.08 14.62 11.97
CA LEU A 72 25.11 15.52 11.42
C LEU A 72 25.22 15.45 9.89
N LYS A 73 24.96 14.27 9.29
CA LYS A 73 24.88 14.13 7.82
C LYS A 73 23.70 14.91 7.26
N GLN A 74 22.53 14.79 7.88
CA GLN A 74 21.31 15.49 7.46
C GLN A 74 21.40 17.02 7.59
N SER A 75 22.23 17.54 8.49
CA SER A 75 22.43 19.00 8.64
C SER A 75 23.41 19.61 7.62
N ASN A 76 24.22 18.81 6.93
CA ASN A 76 25.29 19.28 6.04
C ASN A 76 24.99 19.11 4.54
N GLU A 77 23.85 18.53 4.15
CA GLU A 77 23.45 18.46 2.74
C GLU A 77 22.77 19.76 2.29
N PRO A 78 23.28 20.45 1.25
CA PRO A 78 22.53 21.53 0.63
C PRO A 78 21.31 20.95 -0.10
N LEU A 79 20.16 21.59 0.07
CA LEU A 79 18.92 21.29 -0.65
C LEU A 79 19.10 21.52 -2.16
N ASN A 80 19.59 20.52 -2.88
CA ASN A 80 19.50 20.47 -4.34
C ASN A 80 18.30 19.63 -4.73
N THR A 81 17.22 20.32 -5.12
CA THR A 81 16.15 19.77 -5.94
C THR A 81 16.66 19.57 -7.36
N GLU A 82 17.22 18.41 -7.66
CA GLU A 82 17.24 17.78 -9.00
C GLU A 82 18.10 16.52 -8.93
N ASN A 83 17.45 15.38 -9.20
CA ASN A 83 17.97 14.04 -9.53
C ASN A 83 17.26 12.94 -8.74
N GLN A 84 16.01 12.69 -9.14
CA GLN A 84 15.33 11.43 -8.88
C GLN A 84 15.82 10.40 -9.89
N GLU A 85 16.95 9.74 -9.63
CA GLU A 85 17.26 8.45 -10.25
C GLU A 85 18.32 7.72 -9.40
N THR A 86 18.02 6.46 -9.06
CA THR A 86 18.78 5.51 -8.21
C THR A 86 18.66 5.63 -6.67
N ILE A 87 17.44 5.47 -6.13
CA ILE A 87 17.25 5.13 -4.70
C ILE A 87 17.23 3.60 -4.54
N THR A 88 18.42 3.01 -4.47
CA THR A 88 18.65 1.66 -3.93
C THR A 88 19.86 1.66 -2.99
N LYS A 89 19.83 2.48 -1.93
CA LYS A 89 20.63 2.33 -0.70
C LYS A 89 19.79 2.80 0.49
N SER A 90 19.82 2.04 1.58
CA SER A 90 18.99 2.25 2.77
C SER A 90 18.97 3.72 3.22
N GLN A 91 17.77 4.27 3.40
CA GLN A 91 17.58 5.59 3.96
C GLN A 91 17.97 5.53 5.45
N ASP A 92 19.15 6.07 5.80
CA ASP A 92 19.66 6.08 7.19
C ASP A 92 18.68 6.87 8.09
N TRP A 93 17.98 6.19 9.00
CA TRP A 93 17.02 6.81 9.93
C TRP A 93 17.53 6.75 11.38
N ILE A 94 17.19 7.76 12.18
CA ILE A 94 17.50 7.83 13.61
C ILE A 94 16.66 6.81 14.37
N SER A 95 17.26 6.05 15.28
CA SER A 95 16.53 5.05 16.07
C SER A 95 15.70 5.67 17.20
N ASN A 96 14.76 4.88 17.77
CA ASN A 96 14.02 5.26 18.98
C ASN A 96 14.86 5.22 20.28
N CYS A 97 16.18 4.98 20.21
CA CYS A 97 17.06 4.83 21.37
C CYS A 97 17.01 6.03 22.32
N ALA A 98 16.99 7.26 21.79
CA ALA A 98 16.98 8.47 22.61
C ALA A 98 15.73 8.63 23.49
N ASN A 99 14.56 8.13 23.04
CA ASN A 99 13.31 8.19 23.81
C ASN A 99 13.38 7.33 25.07
N GLU A 100 14.04 6.18 24.97
CA GLU A 100 14.13 5.19 26.05
C GLU A 100 15.40 5.29 26.90
N ALA A 101 16.41 6.01 26.41
CA ALA A 101 17.68 6.21 27.09
C ALA A 101 17.52 6.87 28.48
N PRO A 102 18.26 6.41 29.50
CA PRO A 102 18.08 6.87 30.87
C PRO A 102 18.43 8.36 31.05
N ARG A 103 17.69 9.07 31.89
CA ARG A 103 17.88 10.51 32.16
C ARG A 103 18.71 10.73 33.43
N ILE A 104 19.59 11.74 33.39
CA ILE A 104 20.33 12.22 34.56
C ILE A 104 19.36 13.04 35.42
N SER A 105 19.10 12.58 36.64
CA SER A 105 18.22 13.25 37.62
C SER A 105 19.01 13.83 38.79
N ASN A 106 18.34 14.58 39.67
CA ASN A 106 18.94 15.12 40.89
C ASN A 106 19.34 14.02 41.90
N ASN A 107 18.71 12.84 41.83
CA ASN A 107 19.09 11.70 42.66
C ASN A 107 20.30 10.97 42.04
N SER A 108 21.49 11.34 42.50
CA SER A 108 22.76 10.80 41.99
C SER A 108 22.94 9.29 42.24
N LYS A 109 22.25 8.72 43.23
CA LYS A 109 22.31 7.31 43.63
C LYS A 109 21.30 6.43 42.88
N LYS A 110 20.33 7.02 42.17
CA LYS A 110 19.37 6.27 41.37
C LYS A 110 20.10 5.51 40.25
N PHE A 111 19.94 4.20 40.17
CA PHE A 111 20.66 3.36 39.18
C PHE A 111 20.49 3.83 37.73
N THR A 112 19.32 4.37 37.36
CA THR A 112 19.13 4.96 36.02
C THR A 112 19.99 6.21 35.81
N THR A 113 20.22 7.02 36.84
CA THR A 113 21.11 8.19 36.78
C THR A 113 22.58 7.76 36.76
N VAL A 114 22.94 6.66 37.42
CA VAL A 114 24.28 6.06 37.31
C VAL A 114 24.52 5.58 35.87
N MET A 115 23.59 4.82 35.30
CA MET A 115 23.66 4.36 33.91
C MET A 115 23.78 5.52 32.91
N ALA A 116 22.99 6.56 33.08
CA ALA A 116 23.04 7.74 32.21
C ALA A 116 24.40 8.45 32.25
N LYS A 117 25.05 8.49 33.42
CA LYS A 117 26.39 9.05 33.57
C LYS A 117 27.45 8.16 32.90
N GLU A 118 27.32 6.84 32.99
CA GLU A 118 28.21 5.89 32.32
C GLU A 118 28.08 5.98 30.79
N ILE A 119 26.86 6.07 30.26
CA ILE A 119 26.62 6.31 28.83
C ILE A 119 27.21 7.65 28.39
N ALA A 120 26.99 8.71 29.16
CA ALA A 120 27.55 10.03 28.86
C ALA A 120 29.08 10.01 28.77
N GLN A 121 29.75 9.30 29.69
CA GLN A 121 31.19 9.10 29.64
C GLN A 121 31.60 8.27 28.42
N TYR A 122 30.88 7.18 28.11
CA TYR A 122 31.10 6.34 26.94
C TYR A 122 31.02 7.08 25.60
N LEU A 123 30.07 8.01 25.48
CA LEU A 123 29.93 8.88 24.30
C LEU A 123 31.10 9.85 24.16
N HIS A 124 31.68 10.28 25.28
CA HIS A 124 32.75 11.26 25.35
C HIS A 124 34.17 10.70 25.37
N LEU A 125 34.32 9.37 25.44
CA LEU A 125 35.59 8.65 25.53
C LEU A 125 36.37 8.58 24.20
N SER A 126 36.05 9.41 23.20
CA SER A 126 36.65 9.33 21.86
C SER A 126 38.11 9.78 21.77
N ASN A 127 38.73 10.25 22.84
CA ASN A 127 40.15 10.58 22.87
C ASN A 127 40.82 9.91 24.07
N SER A 128 41.99 9.32 23.86
CA SER A 128 42.86 8.79 24.92
C SER A 128 43.24 9.92 25.89
N LEU A 129 42.44 10.11 26.94
CA LEU A 129 42.60 11.19 27.91
C LEU A 129 43.31 10.67 29.17
N THR A 130 44.57 11.07 29.37
CA THR A 130 45.25 10.95 30.67
C THR A 130 44.95 12.20 31.49
N PHE A 131 44.14 12.08 32.54
CA PHE A 131 43.86 13.18 33.48
C PHE A 131 45.01 13.31 34.48
N LYS A 132 45.58 14.51 34.62
CA LYS A 132 46.72 14.75 35.52
C LYS A 132 46.27 15.02 36.97
N ASN A 133 45.01 15.40 37.19
CA ASN A 133 44.51 15.88 38.48
C ASN A 133 42.99 15.62 38.65
N GLU A 134 42.49 15.51 39.89
CA GLU A 134 41.04 15.34 40.18
C GLU A 134 40.11 16.44 39.63
N PRO A 135 40.47 17.74 39.67
CA PRO A 135 39.61 18.80 39.14
C PRO A 135 39.34 18.65 37.64
N GLN A 136 40.34 18.22 36.86
CA GLN A 136 40.22 18.00 35.41
C GLN A 136 39.23 16.88 35.11
N LEU A 137 39.26 15.81 35.90
CA LEU A 137 38.32 14.69 35.78
C LEU A 137 36.88 15.13 36.11
N SER A 138 36.70 15.99 37.11
CA SER A 138 35.39 16.51 37.50
C SER A 138 34.78 17.40 36.41
N THR A 139 35.57 18.33 35.86
CA THR A 139 35.16 19.20 34.75
C THR A 139 34.80 18.39 33.51
N TRP A 140 35.62 17.40 33.15
CA TRP A 140 35.35 16.52 32.02
C TRP A 140 34.04 15.73 32.19
N LYS A 141 33.81 15.15 33.37
CA LYS A 141 32.54 14.46 33.68
C LYS A 141 31.34 15.41 33.54
N GLY A 142 31.46 16.64 34.05
CA GLY A 142 30.43 17.68 33.90
C GLY A 142 30.08 17.95 32.43
N GLN A 143 31.09 18.14 31.59
CA GLN A 143 30.90 18.36 30.16
C GLN A 143 30.25 17.15 29.48
N ALA A 144 30.68 15.93 29.81
CA ALA A 144 30.11 14.72 29.25
C ALA A 144 28.62 14.57 29.58
N TYR A 145 28.23 14.87 30.82
CA TYR A 145 26.83 14.82 31.26
C TYR A 145 25.96 15.85 30.54
N GLU A 146 26.47 17.06 30.34
CA GLU A 146 25.71 18.12 29.68
C GLU A 146 25.53 17.83 28.19
N ASN A 147 26.58 17.38 27.51
CA ASN A 147 26.51 16.99 26.12
C ASN A 147 25.55 15.81 25.89
N TYR A 148 25.53 14.83 26.81
CA TYR A 148 24.54 13.76 26.77
C TYR A 148 23.11 14.29 26.89
N ARG A 149 22.82 15.18 27.84
CA ARG A 149 21.48 15.82 27.97
C ARG A 149 21.10 16.55 26.69
N CYS A 150 22.02 17.32 26.12
CA CYS A 150 21.81 18.07 24.89
C CYS A 150 21.55 17.16 23.69
N LEU A 151 22.34 16.10 23.51
CA LEU A 151 22.18 15.12 22.43
C LEU A 151 20.81 14.45 22.51
N ILE A 152 20.47 13.92 23.68
CA ILE A 152 19.20 13.26 23.94
C ILE A 152 18.03 14.22 23.68
N GLY A 153 18.11 15.47 24.16
CA GLY A 153 17.08 16.47 23.92
C GLY A 153 16.91 16.81 22.43
N LYS A 154 18.01 16.87 21.67
CA LYS A 154 17.95 17.07 20.21
C LYS A 154 17.30 15.88 19.50
N LEU A 155 17.74 14.65 19.79
CA LEU A 155 17.21 13.44 19.17
C LEU A 155 15.72 13.23 19.49
N CYS A 156 15.30 13.43 20.74
CA CYS A 156 13.89 13.31 21.12
C CYS A 156 13.01 14.34 20.41
N ARG A 157 13.42 15.61 20.31
CA ARG A 157 12.65 16.62 19.57
C ARG A 157 12.51 16.29 18.09
N LEU A 158 13.53 15.67 17.48
CA LEU A 158 13.46 15.25 16.09
C LEU A 158 12.52 14.06 15.91
N LEU A 159 12.60 13.05 16.79
CA LEU A 159 11.68 11.92 16.80
C LEU A 159 10.23 12.36 17.02
N GLU A 160 10.00 13.34 17.90
CA GLU A 160 8.69 13.96 18.12
C GLU A 160 8.19 14.63 16.83
N LYS A 161 9.02 15.44 16.17
CA LYS A 161 8.67 16.08 14.89
C LYS A 161 8.42 15.08 13.75
N ALA A 162 9.06 13.93 13.79
CA ALA A 162 8.87 12.85 12.83
C ALA A 162 7.73 11.90 13.20
N SER A 163 7.09 12.08 14.36
CA SER A 163 6.03 11.18 14.80
C SER A 163 4.78 11.37 13.94
N PRO A 164 4.03 10.29 13.62
CA PRO A 164 2.78 10.39 12.88
C PRO A 164 1.80 11.39 13.51
N ALA A 165 1.71 11.41 14.84
CA ALA A 165 0.85 12.33 15.58
C ALA A 165 1.23 13.80 15.35
N TYR A 166 2.52 14.15 15.38
CA TYR A 166 2.98 15.51 15.12
C TYR A 166 2.79 15.89 13.65
N VAL A 167 3.08 14.98 12.71
CA VAL A 167 2.86 15.22 11.27
C VAL A 167 1.38 15.46 10.99
N ASP A 168 0.50 14.66 11.59
CA ASP A 168 -0.95 14.81 11.48
C ASP A 168 -1.44 16.13 12.10
N GLU A 169 -0.89 16.52 13.25
CA GLU A 169 -1.21 17.79 13.90
C GLU A 169 -0.72 18.99 13.08
N GLN A 170 0.50 18.94 12.54
CA GLN A 170 1.02 19.97 11.64
C GLN A 170 0.22 20.03 10.34
N ALA A 171 -0.21 18.90 9.77
CA ALA A 171 -1.11 18.87 8.63
C ALA A 171 -2.47 19.52 8.96
N LYS A 172 -3.03 19.25 10.15
CA LYS A 172 -4.26 19.92 10.63
C LYS A 172 -4.09 21.43 10.83
N LEU A 173 -2.95 21.87 11.37
CA LEU A 173 -2.63 23.28 11.58
C LEU A 173 -2.36 24.01 10.26
N LYS A 174 -1.66 23.37 9.32
CA LYS A 174 -1.46 23.89 7.96
C LYS A 174 -2.79 23.99 7.21
N ASN A 175 -3.67 23.00 7.34
CA ASN A 175 -5.05 23.04 6.84
C ASN A 175 -5.95 24.08 7.53
N ARG A 176 -5.54 24.64 8.68
CA ARG A 176 -6.23 25.80 9.30
C ARG A 176 -5.73 27.14 8.73
N ASN A 177 -4.47 27.22 8.32
CA ASN A 177 -3.85 28.45 7.80
C ASN A 177 -4.01 28.60 6.29
N ASP A 178 -3.96 27.49 5.54
CA ASP A 178 -4.60 27.42 4.23
C ASP A 178 -6.10 27.46 4.50
N ARG A 179 -6.78 28.51 4.04
CA ARG A 179 -8.24 28.60 4.10
C ARG A 179 -8.84 27.45 3.30
N ALA A 180 -8.94 26.26 3.90
CA ALA A 180 -10.01 25.35 3.54
C ALA A 180 -11.26 26.18 3.76
N GLN A 181 -11.89 26.63 2.66
CA GLN A 181 -13.21 27.22 2.73
C GLN A 181 -14.07 26.17 3.41
N PHE A 182 -14.32 26.35 4.71
CA PHE A 182 -15.27 25.52 5.41
C PHE A 182 -16.58 25.76 4.70
N CYS A 183 -17.03 24.71 4.00
CA CYS A 183 -18.33 24.62 3.42
C CYS A 183 -19.33 25.05 4.50
N THR A 184 -19.96 26.21 4.33
CA THR A 184 -20.94 26.71 5.30
C THR A 184 -22.05 25.68 5.46
N LYS A 185 -22.81 25.73 6.55
CA LYS A 185 -23.95 24.82 6.73
C LYS A 185 -24.89 24.83 5.52
N VAL A 186 -25.12 26.02 4.96
CA VAL A 186 -25.89 26.23 3.72
C VAL A 186 -25.21 25.59 2.52
N GLN A 187 -23.90 25.80 2.31
CA GLN A 187 -23.17 25.15 1.21
C GLN A 187 -23.16 23.62 1.36
N ARG A 188 -23.11 23.11 2.60
CA ARG A 188 -23.10 21.67 2.88
C ARG A 188 -24.46 21.07 2.58
N GLU A 189 -25.53 21.73 3.04
CA GLU A 189 -26.90 21.35 2.69
C GLU A 189 -27.09 21.38 1.18
N GLN A 190 -26.65 22.44 0.50
CA GLN A 190 -26.67 22.55 -0.96
C GLN A 190 -25.93 21.38 -1.63
N LEU A 191 -24.71 21.04 -1.18
CA LEU A 191 -23.94 19.92 -1.73
C LEU A 191 -24.60 18.56 -1.48
N LEU A 192 -25.23 18.36 -0.32
CA LEU A 192 -25.93 17.12 0.01
C LEU A 192 -27.24 16.97 -0.77
N THR A 193 -27.91 18.08 -1.09
CA THR A 193 -29.13 18.09 -1.91
C THR A 193 -28.85 18.14 -3.41
N ALA A 194 -27.64 18.53 -3.81
CA ALA A 194 -27.27 18.62 -5.21
C ALA A 194 -27.14 17.20 -5.80
N PRO A 195 -27.61 16.99 -7.05
CA PRO A 195 -27.36 15.74 -7.73
C PRO A 195 -25.84 15.51 -7.89
N PRO A 196 -25.39 14.25 -7.97
CA PRO A 196 -23.98 13.95 -8.24
C PRO A 196 -23.51 14.65 -9.52
N ALA A 197 -22.25 15.09 -9.52
CA ALA A 197 -21.67 15.79 -10.66
C ALA A 197 -21.82 14.96 -11.95
N SER A 198 -22.18 15.60 -13.06
CA SER A 198 -22.38 14.93 -14.34
C SER A 198 -21.13 14.19 -14.83
N THR A 199 -19.94 14.66 -14.47
CA THR A 199 -18.65 14.00 -14.78
C THR A 199 -18.45 12.67 -14.04
N ILE A 200 -19.16 12.45 -12.93
CA ILE A 200 -19.17 11.20 -12.18
C ILE A 200 -20.17 10.23 -12.81
N ILE A 201 -21.37 10.72 -13.16
CA ILE A 201 -22.45 9.90 -13.74
C ILE A 201 -22.12 9.53 -15.19
N TYR A 202 -21.58 10.47 -15.96
CA TYR A 202 -21.26 10.38 -17.39
C TYR A 202 -19.78 10.72 -17.62
N PRO A 203 -18.85 9.87 -17.18
CA PRO A 203 -17.42 10.08 -17.38
C PRO A 203 -17.08 10.05 -18.87
N ILE A 204 -16.30 11.04 -19.30
CA ILE A 204 -15.77 11.12 -20.66
C ILE A 204 -14.47 10.29 -20.71
N PRO A 205 -14.33 9.34 -21.66
CA PRO A 205 -13.09 8.61 -21.81
C PRO A 205 -11.96 9.53 -22.25
N GLN A 206 -10.74 9.26 -21.79
CA GLN A 206 -9.56 9.97 -22.29
C GLN A 206 -9.43 9.74 -23.80
N PRO A 207 -9.25 10.80 -24.62
CA PRO A 207 -9.07 10.64 -26.05
C PRO A 207 -7.73 9.95 -26.32
N LEU A 208 -7.79 8.68 -26.69
CA LEU A 208 -6.66 7.88 -27.11
C LEU A 208 -6.94 7.35 -28.53
N PRO A 209 -5.92 7.30 -29.42
CA PRO A 209 -6.09 6.71 -30.74
C PRO A 209 -6.44 5.22 -30.58
N PRO A 210 -7.55 4.73 -31.17
CA PRO A 210 -7.89 3.32 -31.15
C PRO A 210 -6.82 2.45 -31.80
N CYS A 211 -6.72 1.21 -31.34
CA CYS A 211 -5.92 0.17 -31.95
C CYS A 211 -6.28 0.00 -33.43
N SER A 212 -5.28 -0.01 -34.30
CA SER A 212 -5.49 -0.30 -35.72
C SER A 212 -5.79 -1.79 -35.94
N LEU A 213 -6.58 -2.11 -36.97
CA LEU A 213 -6.81 -3.51 -37.36
C LEU A 213 -5.52 -4.25 -37.73
N LYS A 214 -4.50 -3.52 -38.21
CA LYS A 214 -3.19 -4.08 -38.53
C LYS A 214 -2.49 -4.66 -37.29
N GLU A 215 -2.59 -3.97 -36.15
CA GLU A 215 -2.01 -4.43 -34.89
C GLU A 215 -2.78 -5.60 -34.29
N LEU A 216 -4.09 -5.66 -34.53
CA LEU A 216 -4.95 -6.75 -34.05
C LEU A 216 -4.89 -7.99 -34.94
N LYS A 217 -4.53 -7.83 -36.22
CA LYS A 217 -4.53 -8.87 -37.25
C LYS A 217 -3.90 -10.21 -36.80
N PRO A 218 -2.71 -10.25 -36.15
CA PRO A 218 -2.12 -11.52 -35.71
C PRO A 218 -3.00 -12.28 -34.72
N LEU A 219 -3.70 -11.58 -33.82
CA LEU A 219 -4.66 -12.19 -32.90
C LEU A 219 -5.90 -12.69 -33.65
N LEU A 220 -6.44 -11.90 -34.58
CA LEU A 220 -7.62 -12.28 -35.36
C LEU A 220 -7.36 -13.55 -36.16
N GLU A 221 -6.25 -13.62 -36.88
CA GLU A 221 -5.85 -14.80 -37.65
C GLU A 221 -5.65 -16.03 -36.75
N TYR A 222 -5.08 -15.84 -35.57
CA TYR A 222 -4.90 -16.90 -34.60
C TYR A 222 -6.25 -17.48 -34.14
N LEU A 223 -7.18 -16.62 -33.72
CA LEU A 223 -8.51 -17.02 -33.25
C LEU A 223 -9.32 -17.71 -34.35
N SER A 224 -9.29 -17.17 -35.57
CA SER A 224 -9.96 -17.74 -36.74
C SER A 224 -9.40 -19.11 -37.15
N SER A 225 -8.13 -19.38 -36.86
CA SER A 225 -7.49 -20.67 -37.16
C SER A 225 -7.78 -21.77 -36.13
N ASN A 226 -8.52 -21.48 -35.05
CA ASN A 226 -8.88 -22.41 -33.98
C ASN A 226 -7.67 -23.19 -33.40
N LYS A 227 -6.52 -22.54 -33.30
CA LYS A 227 -5.33 -23.14 -32.69
C LYS A 227 -5.54 -23.38 -31.18
N PRO A 228 -4.93 -24.43 -30.60
CA PRO A 228 -4.99 -24.67 -29.16
C PRO A 228 -4.30 -23.52 -28.42
N GLY A 229 -4.74 -23.18 -27.20
CA GLY A 229 -4.07 -22.14 -26.41
C GLY A 229 -2.82 -22.65 -25.68
N PRO A 230 -2.19 -21.79 -24.85
CA PRO A 230 -0.97 -22.15 -24.13
C PRO A 230 -1.22 -23.26 -23.11
N CYS A 231 -0.16 -24.04 -22.84
CA CYS A 231 -0.16 -25.13 -21.87
C CYS A 231 0.22 -24.70 -20.44
N ASP A 232 0.94 -23.58 -20.28
CA ASP A 232 1.43 -23.05 -19.00
C ASP A 232 1.32 -21.52 -18.99
N ASP A 233 0.96 -20.94 -17.84
CA ASP A 233 0.89 -19.48 -17.63
C ASP A 233 2.28 -18.82 -17.66
N LYS A 234 3.36 -19.58 -17.49
CA LYS A 234 4.72 -19.08 -17.69
C LYS A 234 5.06 -18.82 -19.16
N GLN A 235 4.28 -19.37 -20.10
CA GLN A 235 4.47 -19.22 -21.55
C GLN A 235 3.16 -18.83 -22.23
N PRO A 236 2.64 -17.62 -21.97
CA PRO A 236 1.43 -17.15 -22.62
C PRO A 236 1.69 -16.85 -24.11
N ILE A 237 0.65 -16.91 -24.94
CA ILE A 237 0.74 -16.51 -26.34
C ILE A 237 0.47 -15.01 -26.41
N VAL A 238 1.53 -14.23 -26.65
CA VAL A 238 1.50 -12.77 -26.68
C VAL A 238 1.36 -12.29 -28.12
N PHE A 239 0.41 -11.41 -28.38
CA PHE A 239 0.21 -10.73 -29.66
C PHE A 239 0.61 -9.26 -29.51
N PRO A 240 0.76 -8.49 -30.62
CA PRO A 240 0.93 -7.05 -30.51
C PRO A 240 -0.19 -6.39 -29.70
N ARG A 241 -1.39 -6.98 -29.76
CA ARG A 241 -2.57 -6.59 -28.99
C ARG A 241 -3.19 -7.81 -28.35
N GLY A 242 -3.09 -7.86 -27.04
CA GLY A 242 -3.68 -8.89 -26.21
C GLY A 242 -2.78 -10.09 -25.97
N THR A 243 -3.19 -10.92 -25.02
CA THR A 243 -2.43 -12.09 -24.57
C THR A 243 -3.40 -13.21 -24.26
N LEU A 244 -3.15 -14.38 -24.85
CA LEU A 244 -3.88 -15.60 -24.55
C LEU A 244 -3.14 -16.37 -23.46
N MET A 245 -3.85 -16.73 -22.40
CA MET A 245 -3.32 -17.38 -21.20
C MET A 245 -4.05 -18.71 -20.95
N THR A 246 -3.59 -19.48 -19.97
CA THR A 246 -4.20 -20.79 -19.71
C THR A 246 -5.66 -20.69 -19.27
N GLY A 247 -6.39 -21.80 -19.41
CA GLY A 247 -7.81 -21.86 -19.05
C GLY A 247 -8.68 -20.89 -19.87
N GLY A 248 -8.34 -20.69 -21.15
CA GLY A 248 -9.19 -19.94 -22.09
C GLY A 248 -9.27 -18.43 -21.87
N ARG A 249 -8.33 -17.84 -21.12
CA ARG A 249 -8.34 -16.38 -20.84
C ARG A 249 -7.68 -15.59 -21.97
N LEU A 250 -8.45 -14.75 -22.64
CA LEU A 250 -7.95 -13.73 -23.58
C LEU A 250 -7.96 -12.36 -22.89
N ASP A 251 -6.77 -11.83 -22.58
CA ASP A 251 -6.59 -10.52 -21.96
C ASP A 251 -6.28 -9.45 -23.02
N LEU A 252 -7.20 -8.50 -23.16
CA LEU A 252 -7.12 -7.30 -23.99
C LEU A 252 -7.33 -6.04 -23.13
N CYS A 253 -7.07 -6.09 -21.83
CA CYS A 253 -7.23 -4.93 -20.97
C CYS A 253 -6.29 -3.80 -21.39
N LYS A 254 -6.83 -2.57 -21.43
CA LYS A 254 -6.09 -1.34 -21.74
C LYS A 254 -5.41 -1.37 -23.12
N GLN A 255 -5.99 -2.09 -24.09
CA GLN A 255 -5.47 -2.17 -25.46
C GLN A 255 -6.09 -1.15 -26.41
N VAL A 256 -7.06 -0.36 -25.93
CA VAL A 256 -7.81 0.63 -26.73
C VAL A 256 -8.38 0.00 -28.01
N VAL A 257 -8.94 -1.21 -27.90
CA VAL A 257 -9.54 -1.94 -29.05
C VAL A 257 -10.51 -1.03 -29.81
N GLY A 258 -11.32 -0.27 -29.07
CA GLY A 258 -12.18 0.76 -29.63
C GLY A 258 -13.36 0.21 -30.45
N PRO A 259 -14.24 1.10 -30.91
CA PRO A 259 -15.52 0.71 -31.49
C PRO A 259 -15.40 0.01 -32.86
N GLN A 260 -14.34 0.27 -33.62
CA GLN A 260 -14.15 -0.27 -34.97
C GLN A 260 -13.55 -1.68 -34.97
N SER A 261 -12.70 -2.00 -34.00
CA SER A 261 -11.96 -3.27 -33.97
C SER A 261 -12.61 -4.35 -33.10
N VAL A 262 -13.62 -3.99 -32.28
CA VAL A 262 -14.32 -4.94 -31.41
C VAL A 262 -15.15 -5.96 -32.19
N GLN A 263 -15.82 -5.55 -33.27
CA GLN A 263 -16.62 -6.48 -34.07
C GLN A 263 -15.74 -7.53 -34.77
N PRO A 264 -14.66 -7.16 -35.51
CA PRO A 264 -13.74 -8.14 -36.08
C PRO A 264 -13.11 -9.09 -35.05
N LEU A 265 -12.83 -8.61 -33.83
CA LEU A 265 -12.37 -9.46 -32.73
C LEU A 265 -13.39 -10.52 -32.37
N LEU A 266 -14.64 -10.12 -32.13
CA LEU A 266 -15.71 -11.03 -31.74
C LEU A 266 -16.02 -12.03 -32.85
N ASP A 267 -16.01 -11.60 -34.11
CA ASP A 267 -16.19 -12.49 -35.26
C ASP A 267 -15.07 -13.54 -35.35
N ALA A 268 -13.80 -13.17 -35.17
CA ALA A 268 -12.70 -14.12 -35.11
C ALA A 268 -12.84 -15.10 -33.92
N MET A 269 -13.29 -14.60 -32.76
CA MET A 269 -13.55 -15.43 -31.57
C MET A 269 -14.64 -16.48 -31.78
N LYS A 270 -15.57 -16.31 -32.74
CA LYS A 270 -16.63 -17.30 -33.01
C LYS A 270 -16.05 -18.64 -33.44
N HIS A 271 -14.87 -18.64 -34.07
CA HIS A 271 -14.16 -19.82 -34.54
C HIS A 271 -13.22 -20.46 -33.51
N SER A 272 -12.95 -19.78 -32.38
CA SER A 272 -12.04 -20.30 -31.37
C SER A 272 -12.76 -21.18 -30.36
N SER A 273 -12.34 -22.43 -30.25
CA SER A 273 -12.84 -23.40 -29.27
C SER A 273 -12.13 -23.32 -27.91
N TYR A 274 -11.11 -22.46 -27.79
CA TYR A 274 -10.27 -22.33 -26.60
C TYR A 274 -10.69 -21.18 -25.69
N VAL A 275 -11.11 -20.04 -26.24
CA VAL A 275 -11.44 -18.86 -25.42
C VAL A 275 -12.74 -19.10 -24.65
N SER A 276 -12.64 -19.05 -23.32
CA SER A 276 -13.77 -19.15 -22.38
C SER A 276 -13.92 -17.92 -21.50
N ARG A 277 -12.93 -17.01 -21.48
CA ARG A 277 -12.96 -15.81 -20.64
C ARG A 277 -12.39 -14.63 -21.41
N LEU A 278 -13.22 -13.62 -21.69
CA LEU A 278 -12.78 -12.40 -22.37
C LEU A 278 -12.57 -11.27 -21.37
N LEU A 279 -11.35 -10.73 -21.33
CA LEU A 279 -10.99 -9.55 -20.55
C LEU A 279 -10.78 -8.37 -21.48
N LEU A 280 -11.81 -7.56 -21.65
CA LEU A 280 -11.85 -6.38 -22.52
C LEU A 280 -11.92 -5.09 -21.70
N GLY A 281 -11.29 -5.03 -20.52
CA GLY A 281 -11.38 -3.87 -19.64
C GLY A 281 -10.68 -2.61 -20.17
N ASN A 282 -11.28 -1.43 -20.04
CA ASN A 282 -10.69 -0.14 -20.44
C ASN A 282 -10.35 -0.07 -21.94
N ASN A 283 -11.33 -0.34 -22.83
CA ASN A 283 -11.14 -0.36 -24.28
C ASN A 283 -12.05 0.60 -25.07
N ILE A 284 -12.93 1.34 -24.41
CA ILE A 284 -13.76 2.40 -25.03
C ILE A 284 -14.57 1.86 -26.24
N VAL A 285 -15.12 0.64 -26.13
CA VAL A 285 -15.80 0.01 -27.27
C VAL A 285 -17.23 0.52 -27.49
N GLY A 286 -17.86 1.08 -26.45
CA GLY A 286 -19.18 1.74 -26.54
C GLY A 286 -20.28 0.88 -27.17
N LEU A 287 -21.29 1.53 -27.74
CA LEU A 287 -22.45 0.86 -28.34
C LEU A 287 -22.08 -0.20 -29.40
N PRO A 288 -21.10 -0.01 -30.30
CA PRO A 288 -20.67 -1.07 -31.22
C PRO A 288 -20.17 -2.32 -30.49
N GLY A 289 -19.43 -2.16 -29.38
CA GLY A 289 -19.03 -3.27 -28.53
C GLY A 289 -20.21 -3.98 -27.89
N ALA A 290 -21.19 -3.25 -27.35
CA ALA A 290 -22.39 -3.85 -26.77
C ALA A 290 -23.21 -4.64 -27.80
N LYS A 291 -23.40 -4.10 -29.00
CA LYS A 291 -24.05 -4.79 -30.13
C LYS A 291 -23.32 -6.08 -30.46
N GLY A 292 -22.01 -6.02 -30.72
CA GLY A 292 -21.22 -7.20 -31.05
C GLY A 292 -21.23 -8.26 -29.95
N ILE A 293 -21.11 -7.87 -28.68
CA ILE A 293 -21.17 -8.81 -27.54
C ILE A 293 -22.54 -9.48 -27.48
N SER A 294 -23.62 -8.70 -27.58
CA SER A 294 -24.98 -9.24 -27.53
C SER A 294 -25.28 -10.20 -28.69
N GLU A 295 -24.76 -9.91 -29.88
CA GLU A 295 -24.86 -10.80 -31.05
C GLU A 295 -24.02 -12.07 -30.84
N TYR A 296 -22.80 -11.95 -30.33
CA TYR A 296 -21.94 -13.09 -30.03
C TYR A 296 -22.62 -14.06 -29.06
N ILE A 297 -23.25 -13.55 -28.00
CA ILE A 297 -23.99 -14.37 -27.02
C ILE A 297 -25.17 -15.08 -27.70
N ARG A 298 -25.96 -14.37 -28.53
CA ARG A 298 -27.16 -14.94 -29.17
C ARG A 298 -26.84 -15.96 -30.27
N CYS A 299 -25.81 -15.70 -31.07
CA CYS A 299 -25.57 -16.43 -32.31
C CYS A 299 -24.46 -17.49 -32.19
N ASN A 300 -23.76 -17.58 -31.06
CA ASN A 300 -22.66 -18.52 -30.86
C ASN A 300 -22.98 -19.54 -29.76
N SER A 301 -24.04 -20.33 -29.99
CA SER A 301 -24.59 -21.31 -29.04
C SER A 301 -23.64 -22.44 -28.65
N ASP A 302 -22.48 -22.58 -29.29
CA ASP A 302 -21.42 -23.54 -28.93
C ASP A 302 -20.23 -22.87 -28.21
N SER A 303 -20.25 -21.53 -28.06
CA SER A 303 -19.20 -20.79 -27.37
C SER A 303 -18.99 -21.29 -25.94
N LYS A 304 -17.73 -21.29 -25.48
CA LYS A 304 -17.36 -21.64 -24.11
C LYS A 304 -17.19 -20.44 -23.21
N ILE A 305 -17.56 -19.23 -23.68
CA ILE A 305 -17.42 -18.02 -22.86
C ILE A 305 -18.31 -18.13 -21.62
N ASP A 306 -17.69 -18.23 -20.45
CA ASP A 306 -18.34 -18.19 -19.15
C ASP A 306 -18.14 -16.86 -18.42
N THR A 307 -17.17 -16.05 -18.87
CA THR A 307 -16.80 -14.79 -18.21
C THR A 307 -16.64 -13.67 -19.22
N TRP A 308 -17.42 -12.60 -19.02
CA TRP A 308 -17.27 -11.31 -19.69
C TRP A 308 -16.74 -10.28 -18.71
N TYR A 309 -15.45 -9.95 -18.83
CA TYR A 309 -14.86 -8.83 -18.11
C TYR A 309 -14.79 -7.60 -19.03
N ILE A 310 -15.82 -6.76 -18.96
CA ILE A 310 -16.07 -5.66 -19.90
C ILE A 310 -16.18 -4.31 -19.17
N ALA A 311 -15.43 -4.19 -18.08
CA ALA A 311 -15.29 -2.99 -17.27
C ALA A 311 -14.76 -1.79 -18.07
N CYS A 312 -15.23 -0.58 -17.76
CA CYS A 312 -14.70 0.67 -18.33
C CYS A 312 -14.70 0.71 -19.88
N ASN A 313 -15.86 0.48 -20.48
CA ASN A 313 -16.07 0.46 -21.93
C ASN A 313 -17.13 1.44 -22.41
N THR A 314 -17.46 2.44 -21.59
CA THR A 314 -18.49 3.46 -21.86
C THR A 314 -19.84 2.83 -22.20
N PHE A 315 -20.22 1.76 -21.49
CA PHE A 315 -21.56 1.18 -21.61
C PHE A 315 -22.57 1.95 -20.76
N ASP A 316 -23.46 2.64 -21.45
CA ASP A 316 -24.61 3.33 -20.87
C ASP A 316 -25.85 2.41 -20.78
N SER A 317 -27.02 3.00 -20.51
CA SER A 317 -28.29 2.28 -20.42
C SER A 317 -28.71 1.60 -21.72
N GLU A 318 -28.41 2.18 -22.89
CA GLU A 318 -28.67 1.55 -24.20
C GLU A 318 -27.72 0.37 -24.43
N CYS A 319 -26.44 0.53 -24.09
CA CYS A 319 -25.47 -0.55 -24.23
C CYS A 319 -25.84 -1.75 -23.35
N ILE A 320 -26.19 -1.50 -22.09
CA ILE A 320 -26.48 -2.59 -21.15
C ILE A 320 -27.78 -3.31 -21.48
N SER A 321 -28.79 -2.63 -22.05
CA SER A 321 -30.06 -3.26 -22.41
C SER A 321 -29.83 -4.41 -23.40
N LEU A 322 -29.01 -4.19 -24.42
CA LEU A 322 -28.65 -5.18 -25.44
C LEU A 322 -27.96 -6.41 -24.84
N ILE A 323 -27.02 -6.19 -23.92
CA ILE A 323 -26.27 -7.26 -23.25
C ILE A 323 -27.21 -8.05 -22.33
N CYS A 324 -28.05 -7.35 -21.55
CA CYS A 324 -29.03 -7.96 -20.66
C CYS A 324 -30.07 -8.80 -21.40
N GLU A 325 -30.58 -8.33 -22.53
CA GLU A 325 -31.50 -9.09 -23.38
C GLU A 325 -30.88 -10.37 -23.93
N ALA A 326 -29.60 -10.32 -24.33
CA ALA A 326 -28.88 -11.51 -24.77
C ALA A 326 -28.68 -12.51 -23.61
N LEU A 327 -28.29 -12.01 -22.43
CA LEU A 327 -28.03 -12.83 -21.25
C LEU A 327 -29.29 -13.40 -20.62
N ALA A 328 -30.46 -12.77 -20.74
CA ALA A 328 -31.71 -13.26 -20.16
C ALA A 328 -32.05 -14.71 -20.59
N LYS A 329 -31.59 -15.13 -21.78
CA LYS A 329 -31.78 -16.48 -22.33
C LYS A 329 -30.50 -17.32 -22.36
N ASP A 330 -29.38 -16.76 -21.91
CA ASP A 330 -28.10 -17.46 -21.89
C ASP A 330 -28.00 -18.39 -20.67
N SER A 331 -27.42 -19.58 -20.89
CA SER A 331 -27.27 -20.62 -19.88
C SER A 331 -25.81 -20.97 -19.58
N LYS A 332 -24.85 -20.11 -19.95
CA LYS A 332 -23.41 -20.40 -19.92
C LYS A 332 -22.59 -19.38 -19.17
N VAL A 333 -22.88 -18.10 -19.35
CA VAL A 333 -22.17 -16.99 -18.73
C VAL A 333 -22.44 -17.01 -17.23
N LYS A 334 -21.37 -17.22 -16.46
CA LYS A 334 -21.38 -17.26 -15.00
C LYS A 334 -20.90 -15.97 -14.38
N ALA A 335 -20.10 -15.17 -15.10
CA ALA A 335 -19.53 -13.94 -14.56
C ALA A 335 -19.60 -12.77 -15.54
N LEU A 336 -20.17 -11.65 -15.08
CA LEU A 336 -20.30 -10.41 -15.82
C LEU A 336 -19.71 -9.25 -15.01
N TRP A 337 -18.64 -8.65 -15.49
CA TRP A 337 -17.96 -7.54 -14.81
C TRP A 337 -18.12 -6.25 -15.58
N LEU A 338 -18.88 -5.32 -15.01
CA LEU A 338 -19.31 -4.08 -15.65
C LEU A 338 -18.80 -2.83 -14.94
N LYS A 339 -17.98 -2.98 -13.89
CA LYS A 339 -17.48 -1.84 -13.10
C LYS A 339 -17.00 -0.68 -13.97
N ARG A 340 -17.25 0.54 -13.49
CA ARG A 340 -16.83 1.79 -14.15
C ARG A 340 -17.39 1.99 -15.56
N ASN A 341 -18.62 1.53 -15.80
CA ASN A 341 -19.42 1.88 -16.97
C ASN A 341 -20.59 2.79 -16.55
N PRO A 342 -20.97 3.81 -17.34
CA PRO A 342 -22.05 4.75 -17.00
C PRO A 342 -23.46 4.17 -17.18
N ILE A 343 -23.74 3.03 -16.55
CA ILE A 343 -25.00 2.27 -16.71
C ILE A 343 -26.21 3.12 -16.29
N GLY A 344 -26.07 3.87 -15.20
CA GLY A 344 -27.12 4.74 -14.71
C GLY A 344 -28.29 4.00 -14.07
N THR A 345 -29.22 4.78 -13.50
CA THR A 345 -30.47 4.28 -12.90
C THR A 345 -31.34 3.54 -13.93
N VAL A 346 -31.47 4.05 -15.16
CA VAL A 346 -32.24 3.39 -16.23
C VAL A 346 -31.63 2.03 -16.61
N GLY A 347 -30.30 1.93 -16.68
CA GLY A 347 -29.62 0.68 -16.99
C GLY A 347 -29.82 -0.39 -15.90
N SER A 348 -30.00 0.02 -14.64
CA SER A 348 -30.32 -0.90 -13.53
C SER A 348 -31.59 -1.72 -13.79
N ASN A 349 -32.62 -1.12 -14.40
CA ASN A 349 -33.87 -1.82 -14.71
C ASN A 349 -33.66 -2.98 -15.68
N HIS A 350 -32.77 -2.83 -16.66
CA HIS A 350 -32.42 -3.91 -17.60
C HIS A 350 -31.66 -5.04 -16.91
N ILE A 351 -30.74 -4.70 -16.00
CA ILE A 351 -30.01 -5.68 -15.19
C ILE A 351 -30.99 -6.47 -14.32
N THR A 352 -31.88 -5.79 -13.61
CA THR A 352 -32.87 -6.42 -12.72
C THR A 352 -33.79 -7.37 -13.51
N ARG A 353 -34.32 -6.95 -14.67
CA ARG A 353 -35.13 -7.82 -15.54
C ARG A 353 -34.36 -9.05 -16.04
N MET A 354 -33.09 -8.90 -16.39
CA MET A 354 -32.24 -10.03 -16.78
C MET A 354 -32.04 -11.00 -15.62
N LEU A 355 -31.75 -10.50 -14.41
CA LEU A 355 -31.54 -11.34 -13.22
C LEU A 355 -32.79 -12.10 -12.76
N MET A 356 -34.01 -11.63 -13.08
CA MET A 356 -35.24 -12.37 -12.79
C MET A 356 -35.40 -13.64 -13.62
N THR A 357 -34.74 -13.73 -14.78
CA THR A 357 -34.92 -14.82 -15.74
C THR A 357 -33.65 -15.66 -15.93
N ASN A 358 -32.49 -15.03 -15.88
CA ASN A 358 -31.21 -15.72 -15.95
C ASN A 358 -30.92 -16.44 -14.63
N THR A 359 -30.69 -17.75 -14.72
CA THR A 359 -30.39 -18.62 -13.56
C THR A 359 -28.94 -19.13 -13.55
N CYS A 360 -28.12 -18.72 -14.52
CA CYS A 360 -26.74 -19.20 -14.67
C CYS A 360 -25.69 -18.21 -14.13
N LEU A 361 -25.99 -16.90 -14.15
CA LEU A 361 -25.08 -15.86 -13.71
C LEU A 361 -24.85 -15.95 -12.19
N GLN A 362 -23.59 -16.12 -11.80
CA GLN A 362 -23.15 -16.30 -10.41
C GLN A 362 -22.40 -15.08 -9.87
N THR A 363 -21.83 -14.24 -10.75
CA THR A 363 -21.06 -13.06 -10.38
C THR A 363 -21.45 -11.89 -11.26
N LEU A 364 -21.83 -10.79 -10.61
CA LEU A 364 -22.15 -9.51 -11.25
C LEU A 364 -21.42 -8.39 -10.52
N ASP A 365 -20.49 -7.71 -11.18
CA ASP A 365 -19.77 -6.55 -10.63
C ASP A 365 -20.28 -5.24 -11.24
N LEU A 366 -20.95 -4.44 -10.43
CA LEU A 366 -21.51 -3.12 -10.77
C LEU A 366 -20.79 -1.97 -10.07
N PHE A 367 -19.57 -2.17 -9.56
CA PHE A 367 -18.87 -1.15 -8.81
C PHE A 367 -18.67 0.13 -9.64
N ASN A 368 -19.11 1.27 -9.08
CA ASN A 368 -19.01 2.58 -9.70
C ASN A 368 -19.66 2.65 -11.09
N THR A 369 -20.94 2.27 -11.19
CA THR A 369 -21.70 2.28 -12.47
C THR A 369 -22.82 3.32 -12.55
N GLY A 370 -22.86 4.26 -11.60
CA GLY A 370 -23.85 5.34 -11.61
C GLY A 370 -25.28 4.88 -11.31
N LEU A 371 -25.46 3.74 -10.64
CA LEU A 371 -26.80 3.25 -10.27
C LEU A 371 -27.49 4.17 -9.25
N LEU A 372 -26.72 4.84 -8.39
CA LEU A 372 -27.21 5.69 -7.31
C LEU A 372 -28.19 4.93 -6.38
N ASP A 373 -28.88 5.65 -5.49
CA ASP A 373 -29.84 5.05 -4.57
C ASP A 373 -31.12 4.64 -5.31
N GLU A 374 -31.49 5.36 -6.37
CA GLU A 374 -32.68 5.07 -7.17
C GLU A 374 -32.54 3.77 -7.96
N GLY A 375 -31.33 3.39 -8.36
CA GLY A 375 -31.06 2.13 -9.08
C GLY A 375 -31.20 0.87 -8.22
N TYR A 376 -31.44 1.00 -6.91
CA TYR A 376 -31.84 -0.10 -6.03
C TYR A 376 -33.36 -0.34 -6.04
N TRP A 377 -34.16 0.70 -6.32
CA TRP A 377 -35.61 0.63 -6.20
C TRP A 377 -36.26 0.14 -7.50
N PHE A 378 -36.47 -1.17 -7.60
CA PHE A 378 -37.32 -1.73 -8.64
C PHE A 378 -38.78 -1.70 -8.14
N SER A 379 -39.59 -0.75 -8.59
CA SER A 379 -41.01 -0.72 -8.22
C SER A 379 -41.79 -1.81 -8.97
N GLU A 380 -42.48 -2.70 -8.25
CA GLU A 380 -43.38 -3.74 -8.80
C GLU A 380 -44.47 -3.21 -9.73
N PHE A 381 -44.70 -1.89 -9.79
CA PHE A 381 -45.72 -1.25 -10.62
C PHE A 381 -45.51 -1.37 -12.13
N ASP A 382 -44.31 -1.69 -12.60
CA ASP A 382 -44.02 -1.88 -14.03
C ASP A 382 -44.42 -3.27 -14.58
N PHE A 383 -45.02 -4.15 -13.77
CA PHE A 383 -45.46 -5.49 -14.20
C PHE A 383 -46.84 -5.53 -14.89
N TYR A 384 -47.64 -4.46 -14.79
CA TYR A 384 -49.06 -4.48 -15.19
C TYR A 384 -49.42 -3.65 -16.44
N ASN A 385 -48.44 -3.15 -17.21
CA ASN A 385 -48.70 -2.44 -18.46
C ASN A 385 -48.11 -3.14 -19.68
#